data_AF-A0A2X3EJG8-F1
#
_entry.id   AF-A0A2X3EJG8-F1
#
_cell.length_a   1.000
_cell.length_b   1.000
_cell.length_c   1.000
_cell.angle_alpha   90.00
_cell.angle_beta   90.00
_cell.angle_gamma   90.00
#
_symmetry.space_group_name_H-M   'P 1'
#
loop_
_entity.id
_entity.type
_entity.pdbx_description
1 polymer ?
#
loop_
_entity_poly.entity_id
_entity_poly.type
_entity_poly.pdbx_seq_one_letter_code
_entity_poly.pdbx_strand_id
1 'polypeptide(L)'
;MSYAEQDIQARMLAEQKVEAARVLESLTSALAADAALLSAAERQAIDAAAEQVRAAAAGDDADAIKEAIKNIDTQTQEFAARRMDQSVRIALKGQSVDEV
;
A
#
# COMPACT_ATOMS: atom_id res chain seq x y z
N MET A 1 1.50 30.29 -23.30
CA MET A 1 0.76 29.04 -23.07
C MET A 1 1.61 27.92 -22.44
N SER A 2 2.94 28.03 -22.38
CA SER A 2 3.84 26.98 -21.84
C SER A 2 3.78 26.74 -20.32
N TYR A 3 3.41 27.75 -19.52
CA TYR A 3 3.40 27.62 -18.06
C TYR A 3 2.24 26.75 -17.53
N ALA A 4 1.09 26.76 -18.22
CA ALA A 4 -0.08 26.01 -17.78
C ALA A 4 0.12 24.49 -17.86
N GLU A 5 0.80 24.00 -18.91
CA GLU A 5 1.06 22.57 -19.08
C GLU A 5 2.12 22.07 -18.08
N GLN A 6 3.17 22.86 -17.87
CA GLN A 6 4.22 22.55 -16.88
C GLN A 6 3.67 22.54 -15.46
N ASP A 7 2.79 23.48 -15.10
CA ASP A 7 2.14 23.51 -13.79
C ASP A 7 1.25 22.28 -13.57
N ILE A 8 0.52 21.83 -14.60
CA ILE A 8 -0.30 20.61 -14.53
C ILE A 8 0.59 19.38 -14.31
N GLN A 9 1.68 19.23 -15.06
CA GLN A 9 2.60 18.11 -14.91
C GLN A 9 3.26 18.08 -13.54
N ALA A 10 3.72 19.24 -13.04
CA ALA A 10 4.32 19.36 -11.71
C ALA A 10 3.32 19.01 -10.61
N ARG A 11 2.06 19.44 -10.75
CA ARG A 11 0.98 19.10 -9.82
C ARG A 11 0.67 17.61 -9.84
N MET A 12 0.53 17.00 -11.02
CA MET A 12 0.28 15.57 -11.16
C MET A 12 1.39 14.74 -10.51
N LEU A 13 2.65 15.12 -10.74
CA LEU A 13 3.79 14.46 -10.11
C LEU A 13 3.73 14.57 -8.58
N ALA A 14 3.44 15.76 -8.04
CA ALA A 14 3.31 15.97 -6.61
C ALA A 14 2.18 15.11 -6.01
N GLU A 15 1.03 15.04 -6.68
CA GLU A 15 -0.11 14.21 -6.26
C GLU A 15 0.27 12.72 -6.25
N GLN A 16 0.98 12.22 -7.26
CA GLN A 16 1.46 10.83 -7.27
C GLN A 16 2.48 10.55 -6.16
N LYS A 17 3.41 11.47 -5.87
CA LYS A 17 4.37 11.32 -4.76
C LYS A 17 3.66 11.27 -3.39
N VAL A 18 2.63 12.09 -3.19
CA VAL A 18 1.82 12.07 -1.96
C VAL A 18 1.07 10.73 -1.83
N GLU A 19 0.48 10.24 -2.92
CA GLU A 19 -0.22 8.96 -2.91
C GLU A 19 0.72 7.78 -2.63
N ALA A 20 1.91 7.77 -3.23
CA ALA A 20 2.94 6.78 -2.93
C ALA A 20 3.31 6.74 -1.44
N ALA A 21 3.48 7.91 -0.81
CA ALA A 21 3.75 8.01 0.62
C ALA A 21 2.59 7.46 1.46
N ARG A 22 1.34 7.78 1.09
CA ARG A 22 0.14 7.28 1.77
C ARG A 22 0.03 5.75 1.71
N VAL A 23 0.30 5.16 0.55
CA VAL A 23 0.27 3.71 0.34
C VAL A 23 1.35 3.02 1.18
N LEU A 24 2.58 3.54 1.18
CA LEU A 24 3.68 3.01 1.97
C LEU A 24 3.42 3.08 3.49
N GLU A 25 2.83 4.18 3.96
CA GLU A 25 2.46 4.33 5.38
C GLU A 25 1.38 3.33 5.80
N SER A 26 0.34 3.17 4.98
CA SER A 26 -0.73 2.19 5.18
C SER A 26 -0.17 0.77 5.23
N LEU A 27 0.71 0.42 4.28
CA LEU A 27 1.35 -0.88 4.24
C LEU A 27 2.23 -1.12 5.49
N THR A 28 3.01 -0.12 5.90
CA THR A 28 3.86 -0.22 7.09
C THR A 28 3.03 -0.50 8.33
N SER A 29 1.92 0.22 8.51
CA SER A 29 0.97 -0.01 9.61
C SER A 29 0.34 -1.41 9.54
N ALA A 30 -0.01 -1.87 8.34
CA ALA A 30 -0.57 -3.21 8.12
C ALA A 30 0.41 -4.32 8.50
N LEU A 31 1.66 -4.21 8.06
CA LEU A 31 2.72 -5.16 8.37
C LEU A 31 3.05 -5.16 9.86
N ALA A 32 3.06 -3.99 10.52
CA ALA A 32 3.30 -3.91 11.95
C ALA A 32 2.25 -4.68 12.77
N ALA A 33 0.99 -4.64 12.35
CA ALA A 33 -0.09 -5.34 13.04
C ALA A 33 -0.14 -6.84 12.70
N ASP A 34 0.00 -7.19 11.42
CA ASP A 34 -0.47 -8.49 10.90
C ASP A 34 0.58 -9.24 10.07
N ALA A 35 1.88 -8.87 10.12
CA ALA A 35 2.93 -9.56 9.35
C ALA A 35 2.99 -11.08 9.60
N ALA A 36 2.47 -11.58 10.71
CA ALA A 36 2.36 -13.02 10.98
C ALA A 36 1.44 -13.78 10.01
N LEU A 37 0.59 -13.08 9.24
CA LEU A 37 -0.26 -13.67 8.20
C LEU A 37 0.47 -13.95 6.88
N LEU A 38 1.73 -13.53 6.79
CA LEU A 38 2.58 -13.68 5.60
C LEU A 38 3.60 -14.78 5.81
N SER A 39 3.84 -15.55 4.75
CA SER A 39 5.06 -16.33 4.64
C SER A 39 6.28 -15.41 4.42
N ALA A 40 7.48 -15.93 4.66
CA ALA A 40 8.71 -15.19 4.41
C ALA A 40 8.85 -14.76 2.94
N ALA A 41 8.41 -15.59 1.99
CA ALA A 41 8.44 -15.29 0.56
C ALA A 41 7.47 -14.15 0.19
N GLU A 42 6.24 -14.19 0.70
CA GLU A 42 5.26 -13.12 0.47
C GLU A 42 5.73 -11.80 1.11
N ARG A 43 6.30 -11.86 2.32
CA ARG A 43 6.87 -10.69 2.99
C ARG A 43 8.00 -10.07 2.15
N GLN A 44 8.92 -10.90 1.64
CA GLN A 44 10.01 -10.42 0.80
C GLN A 44 9.51 -9.80 -0.51
N ALA A 45 8.47 -10.37 -1.14
CA ALA A 45 7.87 -9.80 -2.35
C ALA A 45 7.24 -8.42 -2.09
N ILE A 46 6.51 -8.29 -0.97
CA ILE A 46 5.91 -7.02 -0.53
C ILE A 46 6.99 -5.98 -0.22
N ASP A 47 8.05 -6.35 0.50
CA ASP A 47 9.16 -5.45 0.82
C ASP A 47 9.87 -4.97 -0.46
N ALA A 48 10.09 -5.85 -1.43
CA ALA A 48 10.65 -5.48 -2.73
C ALA A 48 9.75 -4.51 -3.51
N ALA A 49 8.43 -4.74 -3.51
CA ALA A 49 7.48 -3.82 -4.14
C ALA A 49 7.45 -2.45 -3.43
N ALA A 50 7.57 -2.41 -2.10
CA ALA A 50 7.66 -1.17 -1.35
C ALA A 50 8.93 -0.37 -1.71
N GLU A 51 10.07 -1.03 -1.89
CA GLU A 51 11.29 -0.38 -2.37
C GLU A 51 11.13 0.18 -3.78
N GLN A 52 10.43 -0.52 -4.68
CA GLN A 52 10.14 0.00 -6.02
C GLN A 52 9.29 1.28 -5.98
N VAL A 53 8.28 1.35 -5.10
CA VAL A 53 7.49 2.57 -4.91
C VAL A 53 8.36 3.71 -4.38
N ARG A 54 9.24 3.45 -3.40
CA ARG A 54 10.16 4.47 -2.87
C ARG A 54 11.12 4.97 -3.95
N ALA A 55 11.69 4.07 -4.74
CA ALA A 55 12.59 4.41 -5.82
C ALA A 55 11.90 5.24 -6.91
N ALA A 56 10.69 4.85 -7.32
CA ALA A 56 9.92 5.61 -8.31
C ALA A 56 9.55 7.01 -7.78
N ALA A 57 9.12 7.12 -6.52
CA ALA A 57 8.74 8.38 -5.89
C ALA A 57 9.92 9.35 -5.68
N ALA A 58 11.16 8.85 -5.67
CA ALA A 58 12.36 9.66 -5.65
C ALA A 58 12.69 10.30 -7.02
N GLY A 59 12.13 9.77 -8.11
CA GLY A 59 12.23 10.32 -9.46
C GLY A 59 11.15 11.36 -9.77
N ASP A 60 11.06 11.76 -11.04
CA ASP A 60 10.12 12.78 -11.53
C ASP A 60 9.17 12.25 -12.63
N ASP A 61 8.93 10.94 -12.64
CA ASP A 61 8.04 10.26 -13.57
C ASP A 61 6.74 9.84 -12.86
N ALA A 62 5.66 10.58 -13.12
CA ALA A 62 4.35 10.34 -12.51
C ALA A 62 3.74 9.00 -12.93
N ASP A 63 3.99 8.54 -14.16
CA ASP A 63 3.48 7.26 -14.65
C ASP A 63 4.22 6.09 -14.00
N ALA A 64 5.55 6.19 -13.85
CA ALA A 64 6.34 5.20 -13.13
C ALA A 64 5.90 5.05 -11.66
N ILE A 65 5.58 6.15 -10.98
CA ILE A 65 5.03 6.11 -9.62
C ILE A 65 3.68 5.38 -9.61
N LYS A 66 2.79 5.72 -10.55
CA LYS A 66 1.47 5.10 -10.66
C LYS A 66 1.55 3.59 -10.93
N GLU A 67 2.48 3.16 -11.78
CA GLU A 67 2.72 1.73 -12.04
C GLU A 67 3.26 1.00 -10.81
N ALA A 68 4.20 1.61 -10.09
CA ALA A 68 4.72 1.05 -8.84
C ALA A 68 3.62 0.90 -7.77
N ILE A 69 2.73 1.89 -7.65
CA ILE A 69 1.57 1.83 -6.75
C ILE A 69 0.63 0.67 -7.13
N LYS A 70 0.32 0.50 -8.42
CA LYS A 70 -0.50 -0.63 -8.87
C LYS A 70 0.15 -1.99 -8.60
N ASN A 71 1.48 -2.06 -8.74
CA ASN A 71 2.21 -3.29 -8.45
C ASN A 71 2.10 -3.64 -6.96
N ILE A 72 2.39 -2.69 -6.06
CA ILE A 72 2.30 -2.97 -4.61
C ILE A 72 0.87 -3.28 -4.17
N ASP A 73 -0.14 -2.62 -4.75
CA ASP A 73 -1.54 -2.96 -4.51
C ASP A 73 -1.81 -4.42 -4.86
N THR A 74 -1.36 -4.87 -6.04
CA THR A 74 -1.51 -6.26 -6.49
C THR A 74 -0.81 -7.24 -5.54
N GLN A 75 0.43 -6.95 -5.14
CA GLN A 75 1.22 -7.81 -4.24
C GLN A 75 0.63 -7.92 -2.83
N THR A 76 -0.20 -6.95 -2.42
CA THR A 76 -0.77 -6.88 -1.07
C THR A 76 -2.24 -7.31 -1.01
N GLN A 77 -2.88 -7.68 -2.13
CA GLN A 77 -4.29 -8.10 -2.17
C GLN A 77 -4.58 -9.30 -1.26
N GLU A 78 -3.79 -10.37 -1.38
CA GLU A 78 -3.94 -11.58 -0.56
C GLU A 78 -3.71 -11.28 0.92
N PHE A 79 -2.76 -10.40 1.23
CA PHE A 79 -2.51 -9.97 2.60
C PHE A 79 -3.72 -9.22 3.17
N ALA A 80 -4.28 -8.27 2.43
CA ALA A 80 -5.46 -7.53 2.84
C ALA A 80 -6.67 -8.45 3.08
N ALA A 81 -6.89 -9.44 2.20
CA ALA A 81 -7.94 -10.44 2.36
C ALA A 81 -7.77 -11.24 3.67
N ARG A 82 -6.56 -11.74 3.95
CA ARG A 82 -6.27 -12.47 5.21
C ARG A 82 -6.49 -11.62 6.45
N ARG A 83 -6.13 -10.32 6.41
CA ARG A 83 -6.37 -9.38 7.53
C ARG A 83 -7.86 -9.16 7.77
N MET A 84 -8.65 -9.05 6.70
CA MET A 84 -10.11 -8.94 6.79
C MET A 84 -10.70 -10.22 7.41
N ASP A 85 -10.31 -11.39 6.93
CA ASP A 85 -10.75 -12.68 7.48
C ASP A 85 -10.42 -12.83 8.97
N GLN A 86 -9.21 -12.44 9.38
CA GLN A 86 -8.81 -12.46 10.78
C GLN A 86 -9.67 -11.50 11.61
N SER A 87 -9.90 -10.27 11.12
CA SER A 87 -10.72 -9.26 11.81
C SER A 87 -12.17 -9.75 12.01
N VAL A 88 -12.76 -10.35 10.97
CA VAL A 88 -14.11 -10.95 11.04
C VAL A 88 -14.15 -12.08 12.06
N ARG A 89 -13.16 -12.99 12.05
CA ARG A 89 -13.08 -14.09 13.03
C ARG A 89 -12.97 -13.61 14.47
N ILE A 90 -12.20 -12.54 14.71
CA ILE A 90 -12.05 -11.94 16.04
C ILE A 90 -13.38 -11.32 16.48
N ALA A 91 -14.03 -10.54 15.62
CA ALA A 91 -15.31 -9.90 15.93
C ALA A 91 -16.40 -10.92 16.27
N LEU A 92 -16.52 -11.99 15.47
CA LEU A 92 -17.50 -13.05 15.71
C LEU A 92 -17.25 -13.80 17.03
N LYS A 93 -15.98 -14.09 17.36
CA LYS A 93 -15.63 -14.71 18.65
C LYS A 93 -15.90 -13.79 19.84
N GLY A 94 -15.62 -12.49 19.69
CA GLY A 94 -15.88 -11.50 20.73
C GLY A 94 -17.37 -11.38 21.07
N GLN A 95 -18.23 -11.43 20.04
CA GLN A 95 -19.68 -11.40 20.25
C GLN A 95 -20.21 -12.67 20.94
N SER A 96 -19.65 -13.85 20.65
CA SER A 96 -20.07 -15.09 21.34
C SER A 96 -19.68 -15.15 22.82
N VAL A 97 -18.70 -14.37 23.25
CA VAL A 97 -18.23 -14.33 24.66
C VAL A 97 -19.00 -13.27 25.47
N ASP A 98 -19.62 -12.29 24.82
CA ASP A 98 -20.42 -11.22 25.45
C ASP A 98 -21.90 -11.61 25.68
N GLU A 99 -22.32 -12.80 25.26
CA GLU A 99 -23.69 -13.33 25.44
C GLU A 99 -23.88 -14.22 26.70
N VAL A 100 -23.06 -14.06 27.75
CA VAL A 100 -23.24 -14.80 29.03
C VAL A 100 -23.34 -13.90 30.26
#